data_AF-A0A1A9AGK4-F1
#
_entry.id   AF-A0A1A9AGK4-F1
#
_cell.length_a   1.000
_cell.length_b   1.000
_cell.length_c   1.000
_cell.angle_alpha   90.00
_cell.angle_beta   90.00
_cell.angle_gamma   90.00
#
_symmetry.space_group_name_H-M   'P 1'
#
loop_
_entity.id
_entity.type
_entity.pdbx_description
1 polymer ?
#
loop_
_entity_poly.entity_id
_entity_poly.type
_entity_poly.pdbx_seq_one_letter_code
_entity_poly.pdbx_strand_id
1 'polypeptide(L)'
;MVEEFYEEIKNKDKNFFSKTNDLEAYLHVIDPSVLENMKLLYKLYDNAVNIMSIINTQNYTDEEEKNKYHKSCSEYTNECDKKYKEAMDRCFNSNDDFYNALKNFKDGYKKISEPNSNESNVCNSSEFYYFPWYDGVLEKKANAIKISSTLLVLSFALPLIYKFTPCGPFLRGKINMVRNRWFNPDENGEELLPLSTDIEDNISDYGEYNIGYYSETN
;
A
#
# COMPACT_ATOMS: atom_id res chain seq x y z
N MET A 1 -22.51 -26.48 0.72
CA MET A 1 -21.83 -25.17 0.87
C MET A 1 -22.42 -24.08 -0.03
N VAL A 2 -22.34 -24.15 -1.36
CA VAL A 2 -23.00 -23.15 -2.26
C VAL A 2 -24.52 -23.33 -2.28
N GLU A 3 -24.98 -24.58 -2.37
CA GLU A 3 -26.40 -24.95 -2.40
C GLU A 3 -27.13 -24.56 -1.10
N GLU A 4 -26.53 -24.86 0.06
CA GLU A 4 -27.04 -24.42 1.36
C GLU A 4 -27.12 -22.89 1.49
N PHE A 5 -26.13 -22.16 0.97
CA PHE A 5 -26.12 -20.70 0.98
C PHE A 5 -27.23 -20.12 0.08
N TYR A 6 -27.43 -20.71 -1.10
CA TYR A 6 -28.53 -20.35 -1.99
C TYR A 6 -29.88 -20.57 -1.31
N GLU A 7 -30.08 -21.73 -0.71
CA GLU A 7 -31.32 -22.06 0.01
C GLU A 7 -31.57 -21.11 1.19
N GLU A 8 -30.53 -20.73 1.95
CA GLU A 8 -30.70 -19.73 3.00
C GLU A 8 -31.14 -18.35 2.47
N ILE A 9 -30.53 -17.86 1.38
CA ILE A 9 -30.90 -16.56 0.79
C ILE A 9 -32.30 -16.62 0.17
N LYS A 10 -32.62 -17.71 -0.54
CA LYS A 10 -33.93 -17.94 -1.13
C LYS A 10 -35.03 -17.92 -0.08
N ASN A 11 -34.75 -18.50 1.09
CA ASN A 11 -35.70 -18.50 2.20
C ASN A 11 -35.89 -17.12 2.85
N LYS A 12 -34.92 -16.22 2.75
CA LYS A 12 -35.05 -14.84 3.24
C LYS A 12 -35.95 -13.96 2.36
N ASP A 13 -36.04 -14.21 1.06
CA ASP A 13 -36.93 -13.46 0.16
C ASP A 13 -37.55 -14.34 -0.95
N LYS A 14 -38.47 -15.22 -0.56
CA LYS A 14 -39.15 -16.15 -1.48
C LYS A 14 -39.87 -15.43 -2.65
N ASN A 15 -40.32 -14.20 -2.44
CA ASN A 15 -41.04 -13.43 -3.45
C ASN A 15 -40.11 -12.90 -4.55
N PHE A 16 -38.88 -12.52 -4.21
CA PHE A 16 -37.87 -12.14 -5.19
C PHE A 16 -37.44 -13.34 -6.03
N PHE A 17 -37.12 -14.46 -5.37
CA PHE A 17 -36.61 -15.66 -6.04
C PHE A 17 -37.66 -16.47 -6.82
N SER A 18 -38.96 -16.28 -6.57
CA SER A 18 -40.02 -16.91 -7.35
C SER A 18 -40.29 -16.20 -8.69
N LYS A 19 -39.77 -14.99 -8.88
CA LYS A 19 -40.00 -14.17 -10.09
C LYS A 19 -38.81 -14.14 -11.04
N THR A 20 -37.64 -14.56 -10.58
CA THR A 20 -36.41 -14.59 -11.37
C THR A 20 -36.13 -16.02 -11.85
N ASN A 21 -35.49 -16.17 -13.02
CA ASN A 21 -34.96 -17.48 -13.45
C ASN A 21 -34.04 -18.03 -12.35
N ASP A 22 -33.99 -19.36 -12.16
CA ASP A 22 -33.27 -19.98 -11.05
C ASP A 22 -31.82 -19.51 -10.97
N LEU A 23 -31.56 -18.59 -10.04
CA LEU A 23 -30.21 -18.11 -9.70
C LEU A 23 -29.32 -19.31 -9.33
N GLU A 24 -29.92 -20.38 -8.82
CA GLU A 24 -29.33 -21.70 -8.62
C GLU A 24 -28.40 -22.13 -9.76
N ALA A 25 -28.89 -22.04 -11.01
CA ALA A 25 -28.13 -22.44 -12.20
C ALA A 25 -26.84 -21.62 -12.40
N TYR A 26 -26.82 -20.37 -11.95
CA TYR A 26 -25.66 -19.47 -12.04
C TYR A 26 -24.74 -19.57 -10.82
N LEU A 27 -25.24 -20.05 -9.68
CA LEU A 27 -24.46 -20.16 -8.43
C LEU A 27 -23.58 -21.41 -8.39
N HIS A 28 -23.91 -22.48 -9.13
CA HIS A 28 -23.15 -23.74 -9.13
C HIS A 28 -21.66 -23.60 -9.52
N VAL A 29 -21.23 -22.46 -10.04
CA VAL A 29 -19.86 -22.21 -10.52
C VAL A 29 -19.12 -21.15 -9.68
N ILE A 30 -19.63 -20.78 -8.50
CA ILE A 30 -18.94 -19.80 -7.65
C ILE A 30 -17.72 -20.44 -6.99
N ASP A 31 -16.55 -19.82 -7.25
CA ASP A 31 -15.31 -20.14 -6.55
C ASP A 31 -15.49 -19.99 -5.02
N PRO A 32 -15.07 -20.97 -4.20
CA PRO A 32 -15.25 -20.90 -2.75
C PRO A 32 -14.66 -19.64 -2.10
N SER A 33 -13.56 -19.10 -2.62
CA SER A 33 -12.97 -17.85 -2.12
C SER A 33 -13.88 -16.65 -2.39
N VAL A 34 -14.50 -16.61 -3.57
CA VAL A 34 -15.50 -15.59 -3.94
C VAL A 34 -16.74 -15.70 -3.06
N LEU A 35 -17.22 -16.92 -2.78
CA LEU A 35 -18.37 -17.13 -1.89
C LEU A 35 -18.09 -16.59 -0.47
N GLU A 36 -16.93 -16.90 0.09
CA GLU A 36 -16.55 -16.41 1.42
C GLU A 36 -16.41 -14.89 1.46
N ASN A 37 -15.91 -14.27 0.39
CA ASN A 37 -15.89 -12.82 0.23
C ASN A 37 -17.32 -12.23 0.23
N MET A 38 -18.25 -12.83 -0.51
CA MET A 38 -19.66 -12.42 -0.53
C MET A 38 -20.31 -12.53 0.86
N LYS A 39 -20.03 -13.60 1.62
CA LYS A 39 -20.54 -13.77 3.00
C LYS A 39 -20.07 -12.64 3.92
N LEU A 40 -18.82 -12.21 3.79
CA LEU A 40 -18.28 -11.10 4.57
C LEU A 40 -18.96 -9.78 4.22
N LEU A 41 -19.12 -9.47 2.93
CA LEU A 41 -19.87 -8.29 2.48
C LEU A 41 -21.31 -8.31 2.98
N TYR A 42 -21.99 -9.45 2.88
CA TYR A 42 -23.36 -9.59 3.37
C TYR A 42 -23.45 -9.24 4.86
N LYS A 43 -22.55 -9.76 5.69
CA LYS A 43 -22.51 -9.45 7.12
C LYS A 43 -22.25 -7.98 7.42
N LEU A 44 -21.37 -7.34 6.65
CA LEU A 44 -21.12 -5.90 6.76
C LEU A 44 -22.39 -5.08 6.49
N TYR A 45 -23.09 -5.37 5.40
CA TYR A 45 -24.33 -4.65 5.07
C TYR A 45 -25.48 -4.94 6.05
N ASP A 46 -25.63 -6.19 6.50
CA ASP A 46 -26.65 -6.58 7.48
C ASP A 46 -26.50 -5.78 8.79
N ASN A 47 -25.28 -5.71 9.32
CA ASN A 47 -24.97 -4.91 10.50
C ASN A 47 -25.18 -3.41 10.26
N ALA A 48 -24.79 -2.88 9.10
CA ALA A 48 -25.01 -1.48 8.75
C ALA A 48 -26.49 -1.11 8.68
N VAL A 49 -27.34 -2.00 8.14
CA VAL A 49 -28.80 -1.82 8.11
C VAL A 49 -29.38 -1.82 9.52
N ASN A 50 -28.93 -2.72 10.41
CA ASN A 50 -29.37 -2.74 11.80
C ASN A 50 -29.00 -1.45 12.53
N ILE A 51 -27.77 -0.96 12.33
CA ILE A 51 -27.31 0.33 12.89
C ILE A 51 -28.16 1.50 12.36
N MET A 52 -28.38 1.55 11.04
CA MET A 52 -29.24 2.55 10.42
C MET A 52 -30.66 2.51 10.98
N SER A 53 -31.22 1.31 11.19
CA SER A 53 -32.54 1.14 11.78
C SER A 53 -32.60 1.73 13.19
N ILE A 54 -31.57 1.50 14.02
CA ILE A 54 -31.51 2.06 15.37
C ILE A 54 -31.38 3.59 15.33
N ILE A 55 -30.53 4.13 14.44
CA ILE A 55 -30.34 5.58 14.25
C ILE A 55 -31.65 6.25 13.79
N ASN A 56 -32.42 5.63 12.91
CA ASN A 56 -33.67 6.22 12.40
C ASN A 56 -34.84 6.09 13.38
N THR A 57 -34.78 5.14 14.31
CA THR A 57 -35.87 4.86 15.27
C THR A 57 -35.62 5.53 16.62
N GLN A 58 -34.93 6.68 16.67
CA GLN A 58 -34.57 7.43 17.89
C GLN A 58 -35.78 8.03 18.65
N ASN A 59 -36.78 7.21 18.96
CA ASN A 59 -38.00 7.56 19.69
C ASN A 59 -38.04 6.83 21.04
N TYR A 60 -36.91 6.77 21.75
CA TYR A 60 -36.86 6.12 23.06
C TYR A 60 -37.59 6.97 24.11
N THR A 61 -38.33 6.30 25.00
CA THR A 61 -39.17 6.99 26.00
C THR A 61 -38.50 7.18 27.36
N ASP A 62 -37.38 6.48 27.60
CA ASP A 62 -36.63 6.53 28.85
C ASP A 62 -35.13 6.20 28.65
N GLU A 63 -34.34 6.36 29.72
CA GLU A 63 -32.90 6.10 29.71
C GLU A 63 -32.54 4.61 29.58
N GLU A 64 -33.40 3.70 30.04
CA GLU A 64 -33.14 2.26 29.97
C GLU A 64 -33.21 1.78 28.52
N GLU A 65 -34.23 2.22 27.79
CA GLU A 65 -34.40 1.95 26.37
C GLU A 65 -33.26 2.56 25.54
N LYS A 66 -32.85 3.80 25.87
CA LYS A 66 -31.69 4.45 25.26
C LYS A 66 -30.41 3.62 25.43
N ASN A 67 -30.16 3.11 26.64
CA ASN A 67 -29.00 2.28 26.94
C ASN A 67 -29.02 0.94 26.20
N LYS A 68 -30.21 0.35 26.02
CA LYS A 68 -30.38 -0.88 25.22
C LYS A 68 -29.99 -0.65 23.77
N TYR A 69 -30.49 0.42 23.13
CA TYR A 69 -30.11 0.74 21.77
C TYR A 69 -28.63 1.05 21.63
N HIS A 70 -28.04 1.83 22.55
CA HIS A 70 -26.61 2.08 22.56
C HIS A 70 -25.78 0.79 22.64
N LYS A 71 -26.18 -0.16 23.48
CA LYS A 71 -25.53 -1.48 23.57
C LYS A 71 -25.63 -2.25 22.25
N SER A 72 -26.82 -2.31 21.65
CA SER A 72 -27.01 -2.97 20.34
C SER A 72 -26.20 -2.31 19.24
N CYS A 73 -26.14 -0.98 19.17
CA CYS A 73 -25.26 -0.27 18.25
C CYS A 73 -23.81 -0.69 18.44
N SER A 74 -23.32 -0.74 19.69
CA SER A 74 -21.95 -1.15 19.99
C SER A 74 -21.67 -2.58 19.54
N GLU A 75 -22.61 -3.50 19.74
CA GLU A 75 -22.49 -4.90 19.28
C GLU A 75 -22.35 -4.97 17.75
N TYR A 76 -23.24 -4.32 17.00
CA TYR A 76 -23.19 -4.31 15.53
C TYR A 76 -21.94 -3.60 15.00
N THR A 77 -21.54 -2.48 15.60
CA THR A 77 -20.33 -1.74 15.21
C THR A 77 -19.09 -2.60 15.42
N ASN A 78 -18.96 -3.25 16.58
CA ASN A 78 -17.83 -4.14 16.87
C ASN A 78 -17.77 -5.34 15.90
N GLU A 79 -18.93 -5.91 15.55
CA GLU A 79 -18.98 -7.01 14.58
C GLU A 79 -18.59 -6.54 13.17
N CYS A 80 -19.07 -5.38 12.74
CA CYS A 80 -18.63 -4.74 11.50
C CYS A 80 -17.12 -4.52 11.47
N ASP A 81 -16.52 -3.98 12.54
CA ASP A 81 -15.07 -3.75 12.62
C ASP A 81 -14.29 -5.06 12.44
N LYS A 82 -14.71 -6.11 13.16
CA LYS A 82 -14.09 -7.44 13.06
C LYS A 82 -14.21 -8.02 11.65
N LYS A 83 -15.41 -7.92 11.04
CA LYS A 83 -15.69 -8.49 9.72
C LYS A 83 -15.01 -7.70 8.60
N TYR A 84 -14.91 -6.38 8.74
CA TYR A 84 -14.22 -5.54 7.78
C TYR A 84 -12.73 -5.84 7.80
N LYS A 85 -12.13 -5.97 8.99
CA LYS A 85 -10.75 -6.43 9.15
C LYS A 85 -10.50 -7.77 8.44
N GLU A 86 -11.36 -8.75 8.71
CA GLU A 86 -11.30 -10.07 8.08
C GLU A 86 -11.42 -10.00 6.55
N ALA A 87 -12.33 -9.17 6.03
CA ALA A 87 -12.51 -8.95 4.59
C ALA A 87 -11.28 -8.29 3.94
N MET A 88 -10.73 -7.26 4.58
CA MET A 88 -9.55 -6.56 4.09
C MET A 88 -8.29 -7.43 4.10
N ASP A 89 -8.14 -8.32 5.08
CA ASP A 89 -7.04 -9.29 5.10
C ASP A 89 -7.15 -10.32 3.96
N ARG A 90 -8.36 -10.59 3.45
CA ARG A 90 -8.56 -11.47 2.29
C ARG A 90 -8.29 -10.78 0.94
N CYS A 91 -8.23 -9.45 0.91
CA CYS A 91 -7.85 -8.69 -0.28
C CYS A 91 -6.41 -8.99 -0.76
N PHE A 92 -5.55 -9.59 0.08
CA PHE A 92 -4.18 -9.93 -0.31
C PHE A 92 -4.08 -10.92 -1.48
N ASN A 93 -5.17 -11.60 -1.84
CA ASN A 93 -5.22 -12.56 -2.94
C ASN A 93 -6.44 -12.40 -3.88
N SER A 94 -7.23 -11.31 -3.79
CA SER A 94 -8.55 -11.25 -4.45
C SER A 94 -8.73 -10.11 -5.44
N ASN A 95 -9.49 -10.44 -6.50
CA ASN A 95 -10.10 -9.62 -7.55
C ASN A 95 -10.43 -8.16 -7.15
N ASP A 96 -10.11 -7.22 -8.04
CA ASP A 96 -10.36 -5.77 -7.90
C ASP A 96 -11.80 -5.46 -7.47
N ASP A 97 -12.77 -6.29 -7.91
CA ASP A 97 -14.19 -6.15 -7.59
C ASP A 97 -14.49 -6.23 -6.09
N PHE A 98 -13.87 -7.16 -5.36
CA PHE A 98 -14.15 -7.33 -3.92
C PHE A 98 -13.62 -6.15 -3.11
N TYR A 99 -12.41 -5.71 -3.44
CA TYR A 99 -11.82 -4.52 -2.83
C TYR A 99 -12.67 -3.26 -3.12
N ASN A 100 -13.10 -3.07 -4.36
CA ASN A 100 -13.99 -1.97 -4.73
C ASN A 100 -15.33 -2.03 -3.97
N ALA A 101 -15.90 -3.22 -3.78
CA ALA A 101 -17.11 -3.40 -2.97
C ALA A 101 -16.90 -3.00 -1.50
N LEU A 102 -15.77 -3.36 -0.90
CA LEU A 102 -15.43 -2.95 0.48
C LEU A 102 -15.23 -1.44 0.59
N LYS A 103 -14.63 -0.80 -0.41
CA LYS A 103 -14.50 0.66 -0.49
C LYS A 103 -15.88 1.32 -0.57
N ASN A 104 -16.75 0.83 -1.43
CA ASN A 104 -18.13 1.33 -1.55
C ASN A 104 -18.92 1.16 -0.25
N PHE A 105 -18.75 0.02 0.44
CA PHE A 105 -19.34 -0.20 1.76
C PHE A 105 -18.85 0.84 2.76
N LYS A 106 -17.53 1.07 2.84
CA LYS A 106 -16.92 2.05 3.73
C LYS A 106 -17.47 3.47 3.48
N ASP A 107 -17.49 3.90 2.23
CA ASP A 107 -17.99 5.22 1.84
C ASP A 107 -19.49 5.35 2.12
N GLY A 108 -20.26 4.29 1.88
CA GLY A 108 -21.67 4.21 2.20
C GLY A 108 -21.92 4.33 3.70
N TYR A 109 -21.22 3.53 4.51
CA TYR A 109 -21.39 3.54 5.96
C TYR A 109 -21.01 4.89 6.57
N LYS A 110 -19.95 5.55 6.09
CA LYS A 110 -19.58 6.88 6.58
C LYS A 110 -20.75 7.86 6.52
N LYS A 111 -21.53 7.83 5.44
CA LYS A 111 -22.75 8.65 5.28
C LYS A 111 -23.87 8.26 6.24
N ILE A 112 -23.92 7.00 6.67
CA ILE A 112 -24.89 6.48 7.65
C ILE A 112 -24.51 6.94 9.06
N SER A 113 -23.21 6.89 9.38
CA SER A 113 -22.70 7.22 10.72
C SER A 113 -22.59 8.72 10.98
N GLU A 114 -22.42 9.54 9.93
CA GLU A 114 -22.42 11.00 10.06
C GLU A 114 -23.81 11.50 10.46
N PRO A 115 -23.97 12.14 11.63
CA PRO A 115 -25.26 12.68 12.03
C PRO A 115 -25.66 13.84 11.11
N ASN A 116 -26.93 13.88 10.70
CA ASN A 116 -27.49 14.96 9.87
C ASN A 116 -27.63 16.31 10.62
N SER A 117 -27.42 16.33 11.94
CA SER A 117 -27.55 17.48 12.83
C SER A 117 -26.51 17.42 13.96
N ASN A 118 -26.36 18.49 14.75
CA ASN A 118 -25.50 18.53 15.96
C ASN A 118 -25.99 17.62 17.11
N GLU A 119 -26.92 16.72 16.84
CA GLU A 119 -27.57 15.86 17.82
C GLU A 119 -26.80 14.53 17.92
N SER A 120 -26.43 14.16 19.14
CA SER A 120 -25.78 12.88 19.42
C SER A 120 -26.75 11.75 19.08
N ASN A 121 -26.40 10.93 18.10
CA ASN A 121 -27.13 9.71 17.80
C ASN A 121 -26.85 8.66 18.89
N VAL A 122 -27.83 7.79 19.17
CA VAL A 122 -27.71 6.76 20.21
C VAL A 122 -26.59 5.75 19.91
N CYS A 123 -26.31 5.56 18.63
CA CYS A 123 -25.14 4.84 18.15
C CYS A 123 -23.97 5.82 18.10
N ASN A 124 -23.29 6.05 19.24
CA ASN A 124 -22.08 6.88 19.26
C ASN A 124 -21.17 6.47 18.12
N SER A 125 -21.05 7.36 17.13
CA SER A 125 -20.21 7.22 15.95
C SER A 125 -18.74 7.37 16.37
N SER A 126 -18.24 6.47 17.23
CA SER A 126 -16.81 6.21 17.19
C SER A 126 -16.58 5.57 15.82
N GLU A 127 -15.99 6.34 14.90
CA GLU A 127 -15.54 5.84 13.61
C GLU A 127 -14.94 4.43 13.79
N PHE A 128 -15.36 3.49 12.95
CA PHE A 128 -14.84 2.14 12.92
C PHE A 128 -13.31 2.14 13.11
N TYR A 129 -12.84 1.43 14.12
CA TYR A 129 -11.46 1.49 14.56
C TYR A 129 -10.48 1.15 13.43
N TYR A 130 -10.89 0.26 12.52
CA TYR A 130 -10.02 -0.24 11.44
C TYR A 130 -10.18 0.48 10.10
N PHE A 131 -11.22 1.29 9.89
CA PHE A 131 -11.45 1.97 8.61
C PHE A 131 -10.26 2.85 8.17
N PRO A 132 -9.60 3.63 9.05
CA PRO A 132 -8.44 4.44 8.68
C PRO A 132 -7.16 3.63 8.41
N TRP A 133 -7.02 2.44 9.01
CA TRP A 133 -5.77 1.67 8.97
C TRP A 133 -5.54 1.00 7.60
N TYR A 134 -6.60 0.49 6.99
CA TYR A 134 -6.47 -0.35 5.81
C TYR A 134 -6.24 0.39 4.49
N ASP A 135 -6.76 1.61 4.32
CA ASP A 135 -6.48 2.42 3.12
C ASP A 135 -4.97 2.64 2.97
N GLY A 136 -4.30 3.07 4.04
CA GLY A 136 -2.85 3.32 4.01
C GLY A 136 -2.00 2.05 3.89
N VAL A 137 -2.43 0.92 4.47
CA VAL A 137 -1.68 -0.34 4.38
C VAL A 137 -1.74 -0.93 2.97
N LEU A 138 -2.90 -0.89 2.32
CA LEU A 138 -3.06 -1.41 0.97
C LEU A 138 -2.39 -0.52 -0.08
N GLU A 139 -2.53 0.81 0.02
CA GLU A 139 -1.78 1.73 -0.84
C GLU A 139 -0.27 1.51 -0.71
N LYS A 140 0.25 1.36 0.52
CA LYS A 140 1.67 1.05 0.75
C LYS A 140 2.08 -0.29 0.14
N LYS A 141 1.27 -1.34 0.26
CA LYS A 141 1.57 -2.66 -0.33
C LYS A 141 1.49 -2.65 -1.85
N ALA A 142 0.49 -2.03 -2.45
CA ALA A 142 0.39 -1.86 -3.91
C ALA A 142 1.59 -1.08 -4.46
N ASN A 143 1.99 0.00 -3.78
CA ASN A 143 3.18 0.77 -4.13
C ASN A 143 4.47 -0.04 -3.95
N ALA A 144 4.57 -0.87 -2.90
CA ALA A 144 5.73 -1.75 -2.71
C ALA A 144 5.87 -2.81 -3.83
N ILE A 145 4.77 -3.42 -4.28
CA ILE A 145 4.76 -4.34 -5.42
C ILE A 145 5.20 -3.61 -6.70
N LYS A 146 4.70 -2.39 -6.92
CA LYS A 146 5.07 -1.56 -8.08
C LYS A 146 6.55 -1.16 -8.09
N ILE A 147 7.12 -0.82 -6.93
CA ILE A 147 8.54 -0.47 -6.78
C ILE A 147 9.44 -1.70 -6.98
N SER A 148 9.01 -2.87 -6.51
CA SER A 148 9.76 -4.12 -6.74
C SER A 148 9.86 -4.46 -8.24
N SER A 149 8.77 -4.29 -8.98
CA SER A 149 8.75 -4.52 -10.44
C SER A 149 9.68 -3.58 -11.21
N THR A 150 9.78 -2.30 -10.84
CA THR A 150 10.66 -1.34 -11.54
C THR A 150 12.13 -1.54 -11.18
N LEU A 151 12.45 -1.90 -9.94
CA LEU A 151 13.81 -2.26 -9.53
C LEU A 151 14.34 -3.51 -10.24
N LEU A 152 13.48 -4.51 -10.52
CA LEU A 152 13.85 -5.69 -11.29
C LEU A 152 14.24 -5.33 -12.73
N VAL A 153 13.47 -4.48 -13.42
CA VAL A 153 13.79 -4.02 -14.79
C VAL A 153 15.11 -3.23 -14.82
N LEU A 154 15.33 -2.35 -13.84
CA LEU A 154 16.60 -1.63 -13.68
C LEU A 154 17.78 -2.59 -13.44
N SER A 155 17.59 -3.63 -12.62
CA SER A 155 18.61 -4.63 -12.34
C SER A 155 19.05 -5.40 -13.59
N PHE A 156 18.12 -5.71 -14.51
CA PHE A 156 18.46 -6.33 -15.80
C PHE A 156 19.04 -5.34 -16.82
N ALA A 157 18.67 -4.06 -16.76
CA ALA A 157 19.17 -3.03 -17.67
C ALA A 157 20.61 -2.58 -17.34
N LEU A 158 20.99 -2.51 -16.06
CA LEU A 158 22.30 -2.03 -15.62
C LEU A 158 23.50 -2.80 -16.22
N PRO A 159 23.52 -4.15 -16.29
CA PRO A 159 24.59 -4.89 -16.95
C PRO A 159 24.68 -4.62 -18.45
N LEU A 160 23.53 -4.42 -19.12
CA LEU A 160 23.48 -4.11 -20.55
C LEU A 160 24.03 -2.70 -20.80
N ILE A 161 23.60 -1.71 -20.02
CA ILE A 161 24.11 -0.34 -20.11
C ILE A 161 25.62 -0.30 -19.80
N TYR A 162 26.08 -1.08 -18.81
CA TYR A 162 27.51 -1.22 -18.48
C TYR A 162 28.34 -1.80 -19.64
N LYS A 163 27.80 -2.76 -20.40
CA LYS A 163 28.50 -3.41 -21.51
C LYS A 163 28.45 -2.61 -22.82
N PHE A 164 27.32 -1.93 -23.10
CA PHE A 164 27.04 -1.33 -24.40
C PHE A 164 27.14 0.20 -24.44
N THR A 165 27.35 0.87 -23.30
CA THR A 165 27.55 2.33 -23.24
C THR A 165 29.04 2.67 -22.96
N PRO A 166 29.63 3.70 -23.60
CA PRO A 166 31.04 4.08 -23.39
C PRO A 166 31.40 4.51 -21.95
N CYS A 167 30.41 4.63 -21.06
CA CYS A 167 30.60 4.93 -19.64
C CYS A 167 31.09 3.74 -18.79
N GLY A 168 31.03 2.50 -19.30
CA GLY A 168 31.47 1.30 -18.57
C GLY A 168 32.93 1.36 -18.09
N PRO A 169 33.92 1.67 -18.97
CA PRO A 169 35.31 1.85 -18.58
C PRO A 169 35.54 2.98 -17.57
N PHE A 170 34.81 4.10 -17.72
CA PHE A 170 34.90 5.25 -16.81
C PHE A 170 34.45 4.90 -15.38
N LEU A 171 33.30 4.22 -15.26
CA LEU A 171 32.80 3.76 -13.96
C LEU A 171 33.71 2.69 -13.34
N ARG A 172 34.28 1.79 -14.16
CA ARG A 172 35.24 0.76 -13.71
C ARG A 172 36.50 1.40 -13.08
N GLY A 173 37.01 2.47 -13.68
CA GLY A 173 38.13 3.24 -13.14
C GLY A 173 37.83 3.82 -11.76
N LYS A 174 36.66 4.46 -11.60
CA LYS A 174 36.25 5.05 -10.31
C LYS A 174 36.01 4.02 -9.21
N ILE A 175 35.39 2.88 -9.54
CA ILE A 175 35.16 1.80 -8.57
C ILE A 175 36.47 1.17 -8.12
N ASN A 176 37.40 0.92 -9.05
CA ASN A 176 38.73 0.39 -8.71
C ASN A 176 39.52 1.36 -7.82
N MET A 177 39.41 2.67 -8.06
CA MET A 177 40.04 3.70 -7.24
C MET A 177 39.51 3.68 -5.79
N VAL A 178 38.18 3.64 -5.61
CA VAL A 178 37.56 3.56 -4.27
C VAL A 178 37.88 2.24 -3.59
N ARG A 179 37.82 1.13 -4.34
CA ARG A 179 38.16 -0.21 -3.86
C ARG A 179 39.60 -0.27 -3.35
N ASN A 180 40.57 0.20 -4.14
CA ASN A 180 41.98 0.20 -3.75
C ASN A 180 42.22 1.03 -2.48
N ARG A 181 41.53 2.17 -2.34
CA ARG A 181 41.59 3.02 -1.13
C ARG A 181 41.03 2.35 0.13
N TRP A 182 40.08 1.42 -0.03
CA TRP A 182 39.45 0.72 1.09
C TRP A 182 40.21 -0.55 1.50
N PHE A 183 40.85 -1.22 0.54
CA PHE A 183 41.65 -2.42 0.79
C PHE A 183 43.10 -2.12 1.22
N ASN A 184 43.65 -0.95 0.87
CA ASN A 184 44.99 -0.49 1.30
C ASN A 184 44.89 0.84 2.09
N PRO A 185 44.41 0.83 3.35
CA PRO A 185 44.34 2.05 4.17
C PRO A 185 45.72 2.59 4.58
N ASP A 186 46.76 1.76 4.55
CA ASP A 186 48.06 2.04 5.17
C ASP A 186 49.07 2.68 4.20
N GLU A 187 48.77 2.75 2.91
CA GLU A 187 49.68 3.24 1.86
C GLU A 187 49.48 4.74 1.54
N ASN A 188 48.44 5.38 2.09
CA ASN A 188 48.10 6.79 1.84
C ASN A 188 48.17 7.67 3.10
N GLY A 189 48.91 7.24 4.11
CA GLY A 189 49.12 8.00 5.35
C GLY A 189 50.09 9.17 5.21
N GLU A 190 50.90 9.19 4.15
CA GLU A 190 52.01 10.13 3.98
C GLU A 190 51.84 11.02 2.74
N GLU A 191 50.65 11.59 2.51
CA GLU A 191 50.55 12.76 1.63
C GLU A 191 49.24 13.52 1.89
N LEU A 192 49.23 14.25 3.02
CA LEU A 192 48.28 15.31 3.24
C LEU A 192 48.93 16.68 2.99
N LEU A 193 48.57 17.25 1.82
CA LEU A 193 48.33 18.68 1.53
C LEU A 193 49.57 19.54 1.13
N PRO A 194 49.44 20.46 0.14
CA PRO A 194 48.36 21.45 0.09
C PRO A 194 47.62 21.62 -1.24
N LEU A 195 46.39 22.12 -1.08
CA LEU A 195 45.69 22.97 -2.03
C LEU A 195 46.60 24.14 -2.44
N SER A 196 47.12 24.14 -3.67
CA SER A 196 47.48 25.38 -4.35
C SER A 196 46.49 25.63 -5.49
N THR A 197 45.55 26.53 -5.24
CA THR A 197 45.16 27.48 -6.28
C THR A 197 46.44 28.08 -6.84
N ASP A 198 46.72 27.85 -8.11
CA ASP A 198 47.33 28.83 -9.00
C ASP A 198 46.91 28.48 -10.44
N ILE A 199 45.87 29.20 -10.87
CA ILE A 199 45.69 29.55 -12.26
C ILE A 199 46.78 30.58 -12.51
N GLU A 200 47.75 30.30 -13.39
CA GLU A 200 48.47 31.40 -14.02
C GLU A 200 48.75 31.09 -15.48
N ASP A 201 48.33 32.05 -16.29
CA ASP A 201 48.26 32.07 -17.73
C ASP A 201 49.66 32.09 -18.37
N ASN A 202 49.69 31.57 -19.61
CA ASN A 202 50.78 31.78 -20.55
C ASN A 202 51.04 33.28 -20.79
N ILE A 203 52.22 33.81 -20.43
CA ILE A 203 52.80 34.98 -21.10
C ILE A 203 54.33 34.81 -21.22
N SER A 204 54.80 35.06 -22.44
CA SER A 204 56.18 35.25 -22.93
C SER A 204 57.17 35.94 -21.98
N ASP A 205 58.45 35.59 -22.01
CA ASP A 205 59.49 36.24 -22.85
C ASP A 205 60.93 35.82 -22.42
N TYR A 206 61.85 35.81 -23.39
CA TYR A 206 63.33 35.65 -23.37
C TYR A 206 64.14 35.33 -22.09
N GLY A 207 65.14 34.43 -22.23
CA GLY A 207 66.37 34.40 -21.42
C GLY A 207 66.91 32.98 -21.14
N GLU A 208 67.67 32.36 -22.05
CA GLU A 208 69.15 32.38 -22.10
C GLU A 208 69.84 31.41 -21.10
N TYR A 209 70.26 30.25 -21.66
CA TYR A 209 71.27 29.23 -21.29
C TYR A 209 71.61 28.87 -19.82
N ASN A 210 71.78 27.56 -19.58
CA ASN A 210 73.08 27.01 -19.13
C ASN A 210 73.19 25.49 -19.38
N ILE A 211 74.16 25.14 -20.21
CA ILE A 211 74.55 23.78 -20.62
C ILE A 211 75.47 23.18 -19.53
N GLY A 212 75.23 21.92 -19.14
CA GLY A 212 76.13 21.13 -18.29
C GLY A 212 76.56 19.85 -19.00
N TYR A 213 77.86 19.73 -19.28
CA TYR A 213 78.49 18.68 -20.09
C TYR A 213 78.46 17.28 -19.45
N TYR A 214 78.29 16.25 -20.28
CA TYR A 214 78.67 14.88 -19.97
C TYR A 214 80.16 14.68 -20.23
N SER A 215 80.90 14.15 -19.26
CA SER A 215 82.22 13.55 -19.48
C SER A 215 82.11 12.04 -19.32
N GLU A 216 82.23 11.31 -20.43
CA GLU A 216 82.48 9.87 -20.41
C GLU A 216 84.00 9.62 -20.37
N THR A 217 84.41 8.81 -19.39
CA THR A 217 85.77 8.29 -19.24
C THR A 217 86.01 7.10 -20.19
N ASN A 218 87.14 7.12 -20.91
CA ASN A 218 87.87 5.93 -21.33
C ASN A 218 89.27 5.97 -20.70
#